data_AF-A0A9E1YS80-F1
#
_entry.id   AF-A0A9E1YS80-F1
#
_cell.length_a   1.000
_cell.length_b   1.000
_cell.length_c   1.000
_cell.angle_alpha   90.00
_cell.angle_beta   90.00
_cell.angle_gamma   90.00
#
_symmetry.space_group_name_H-M   'P 1'
#
loop_
_entity.id
_entity.type
_entity.pdbx_description
1 polymer ?
#
loop_
_entity_poly.entity_id
_entity_poly.type
_entity_poly.pdbx_seq_one_letter_code
_entity_poly.pdbx_strand_id
1 'polypeptide(L)'
;MSISDKFAKADPKGFYGAKDQDQLTERYDEAAEVYDAAMENDVGWTGHVELAKVVIKHVPPKKRLCDAGAGTGMLGDKLFEAGFGKMSANDLS
;
A
#
# COMPACT_ATOMS: atom_id res chain seq x y z
N MET A 1 8.56 15.04 4.41
CA MET A 1 8.07 14.24 3.27
C MET A 1 7.61 15.20 2.22
N SER A 2 8.19 15.15 1.03
CA SER A 2 7.72 15.93 -0.12
C SER A 2 7.54 14.96 -1.26
N ILE A 3 6.33 14.93 -1.81
CA ILE A 3 6.09 14.26 -3.08
C ILE A 3 6.69 15.16 -4.17
N SER A 4 7.44 14.56 -5.09
CA SER A 4 8.06 15.25 -6.22
C SER A 4 6.99 15.69 -7.22
N ASP A 5 7.30 16.70 -8.04
CA ASP A 5 6.37 17.21 -9.06
C ASP A 5 5.88 16.10 -10.02
N LYS A 6 6.68 15.03 -10.19
CA LYS A 6 6.33 13.86 -10.99
C LYS A 6 5.10 13.11 -10.44
N PHE A 7 4.87 13.19 -9.14
CA PHE A 7 3.82 12.46 -8.43
C PHE A 7 2.84 13.40 -7.70
N ALA A 8 2.82 14.70 -8.05
CA ALA A 8 2.04 15.72 -7.35
C ALA A 8 0.55 15.39 -7.19
N LYS A 9 -0.04 14.58 -8.09
CA LYS A 9 -1.43 14.10 -7.99
C LYS A 9 -1.69 13.19 -6.78
N ALA A 10 -0.65 12.56 -6.23
CA ALA A 10 -0.72 11.74 -5.03
C ALA A 10 -0.56 12.53 -3.72
N ASP A 11 -0.38 13.86 -3.77
CA ASP A 11 -0.25 14.68 -2.55
C ASP A 11 -1.55 14.64 -1.73
N PRO A 12 -1.49 14.18 -0.46
CA PRO A 12 -2.67 14.13 0.40
C PRO A 12 -3.39 15.48 0.56
N LYS A 13 -2.69 16.60 0.37
CA LYS A 13 -3.28 17.95 0.36
C LYS A 13 -4.37 18.12 -0.70
N GLY A 14 -4.27 17.39 -1.81
CA GLY A 14 -5.30 17.37 -2.86
C GLY A 14 -6.63 16.81 -2.37
N PHE A 15 -6.64 15.87 -1.42
CA PHE A 15 -7.86 15.27 -0.89
C PHE A 15 -8.56 16.18 0.14
N TYR A 16 -7.79 16.87 0.98
CA TYR A 16 -8.34 17.73 2.05
C TYR A 16 -9.12 18.96 1.53
N GLY A 17 -9.00 19.28 0.24
CA GLY A 17 -9.73 20.38 -0.42
C GLY A 17 -10.94 19.94 -1.25
N ALA A 18 -11.42 18.69 -1.13
CA ALA A 18 -12.62 18.24 -1.85
C ALA A 18 -13.88 18.86 -1.23
N LYS A 19 -14.79 19.36 -2.08
CA LYS A 19 -16.02 20.03 -1.64
C LYS A 19 -17.18 19.06 -1.38
N ASP A 20 -17.14 17.92 -2.04
CA ASP A 20 -18.15 16.87 -1.99
C ASP A 20 -17.52 15.50 -2.25
N GLN A 21 -18.34 14.45 -2.08
CA GLN A 21 -17.92 13.06 -2.18
C GLN A 21 -17.58 12.64 -3.62
N ASP A 22 -18.25 13.23 -4.61
CA ASP A 22 -17.98 12.94 -6.02
C ASP A 22 -16.59 13.47 -6.41
N GLN A 23 -16.27 14.70 -6.00
CA GLN A 23 -14.96 15.31 -6.22
C GLN A 23 -13.85 14.59 -5.45
N LEU A 24 -14.14 14.08 -4.25
CA LEU A 24 -13.18 13.25 -3.52
C LEU A 24 -12.89 11.95 -4.28
N THR A 25 -13.93 11.29 -4.79
CA THR A 25 -13.83 10.05 -5.55
C THR A 25 -13.04 10.24 -6.85
N GLU A 26 -13.33 11.29 -7.63
CA GLU A 26 -12.58 11.62 -8.86
C GLU A 26 -11.09 11.87 -8.57
N ARG A 27 -10.78 12.56 -7.46
CA ARG A 27 -9.38 12.77 -7.04
C ARG A 27 -8.70 11.49 -6.60
N TYR A 28 -9.42 10.57 -5.97
CA TYR A 28 -8.89 9.24 -5.64
C TYR A 28 -8.61 8.43 -6.91
N ASP A 29 -9.51 8.43 -7.88
CA ASP A 29 -9.32 7.74 -9.16
C ASP A 29 -8.11 8.29 -9.93
N GLU A 30 -7.95 9.61 -9.99
CA GLU A 30 -6.80 10.26 -10.64
C GLU A 30 -5.47 10.03 -9.90
N ALA A 31 -5.51 9.90 -8.58
CA ALA A 31 -4.33 9.67 -7.77
C ALA A 31 -3.92 8.19 -7.75
N ALA A 32 -4.88 7.25 -7.83
CA ALA A 32 -4.65 5.82 -7.71
C ALA A 32 -3.59 5.30 -8.70
N GLU A 33 -3.57 5.83 -9.93
CA GLU A 33 -2.58 5.42 -10.95
C GLU A 33 -1.13 5.72 -10.57
N VAL A 34 -0.90 6.71 -9.70
CA VAL A 34 0.44 7.23 -9.39
C VAL A 34 0.77 7.18 -7.90
N TYR A 35 -0.22 6.85 -7.05
CA TYR A 35 -0.11 6.85 -5.60
C TYR A 35 0.91 5.82 -5.11
N ASP A 36 0.85 4.60 -5.63
CA ASP A 36 1.76 3.53 -5.21
C ASP A 36 3.21 3.85 -5.55
N ALA A 37 3.43 4.35 -6.78
CA ALA A 37 4.74 4.79 -7.22
C ALA A 37 5.25 6.00 -6.43
N ALA A 38 4.37 6.93 -6.04
CA ALA A 38 4.73 8.05 -5.16
C ALA A 38 5.11 7.55 -3.76
N MET A 39 4.31 6.65 -3.19
CA MET A 39 4.50 6.06 -1.85
C MET A 39 5.82 5.29 -1.73
N GLU A 40 6.16 4.53 -2.76
CA GLU A 40 7.38 3.75 -2.82
C GLU A 40 8.62 4.62 -3.11
N ASN A 41 8.56 5.52 -4.11
CA ASN A 41 9.74 6.22 -4.62
C ASN A 41 10.05 7.56 -3.93
N ASP A 42 9.04 8.35 -3.53
CA ASP A 42 9.27 9.70 -3.00
C ASP A 42 9.22 9.78 -1.47
N VAL A 43 8.42 8.92 -0.86
CA VAL A 43 8.19 8.90 0.60
C VAL A 43 8.91 7.75 1.28
N GLY A 44 9.38 6.76 0.50
CA GLY A 44 10.13 5.61 1.02
C GLY A 44 9.31 4.83 2.05
N TRP A 45 8.01 4.63 1.80
CA TRP A 45 7.16 3.92 2.74
C TRP A 45 7.52 2.44 2.81
N THR A 46 8.32 2.09 3.83
CA THR A 46 8.82 0.73 4.08
C THR A 46 7.92 -0.08 5.00
N GLY A 47 6.67 0.34 5.22
CA GLY A 47 5.75 -0.31 6.16
C GLY A 47 5.57 -1.81 5.88
N HIS A 48 5.38 -2.18 4.62
CA HIS A 48 5.29 -3.57 4.18
C HIS A 48 6.59 -4.35 4.41
N VAL A 49 7.76 -3.72 4.26
CA VAL A 49 9.08 -4.34 4.52
C VAL A 49 9.30 -4.59 6.01
N GLU A 50 9.05 -3.59 6.86
CA GLU A 50 9.25 -3.73 8.30
C GLU A 50 8.26 -4.73 8.91
N LEU A 51 7.00 -4.73 8.45
CA LEU A 51 6.02 -5.71 8.86
C LEU A 51 6.41 -7.13 8.39
N ALA A 52 6.88 -7.28 7.15
CA ALA A 52 7.38 -8.57 6.65
C ALA A 52 8.50 -9.13 7.55
N LYS A 53 9.46 -8.30 7.99
CA LYS A 53 10.53 -8.74 8.92
C LYS A 53 9.96 -9.30 10.23
N VAL A 54 8.96 -8.64 10.80
CA VAL A 54 8.30 -9.09 12.04
C VAL A 54 7.58 -10.42 11.81
N VAL A 55 6.82 -10.54 10.73
CA VAL A 55 6.10 -11.77 10.37
C VAL A 55 7.07 -12.93 10.15
N ILE A 56 8.13 -12.73 9.34
CA ILE A 56 9.16 -13.74 9.06
C ILE A 56 9.83 -14.22 10.36
N LYS A 57 10.08 -13.32 11.30
CA LYS A 57 10.71 -13.65 12.58
C LYS A 57 9.84 -14.51 13.49
N HIS A 58 8.51 -14.34 13.44
CA HIS A 58 7.61 -14.89 14.44
C HIS A 58 6.64 -15.95 13.91
N VAL A 59 6.41 -16.02 12.59
CA VAL A 59 5.43 -16.91 11.97
C VAL A 59 6.15 -17.95 11.10
N PRO A 60 5.91 -19.25 11.32
CA PRO A 60 6.47 -20.27 10.43
C PRO A 60 5.86 -20.21 9.01
N PRO A 61 6.66 -20.26 7.92
CA PRO A 61 6.17 -20.09 6.53
C PRO A 61 5.13 -21.12 6.07
N LYS A 62 5.02 -22.27 6.75
CA LYS A 62 4.04 -23.33 6.44
C LYS A 62 2.64 -23.03 6.98
N LYS A 63 2.47 -22.02 7.84
CA LYS A 63 1.19 -21.61 8.40
C LYS A 63 0.36 -20.86 7.37
N ARG A 64 -0.96 -20.82 7.58
CA ARG A 64 -1.87 -20.00 6.77
C ARG A 64 -1.88 -18.58 7.32
N LEU A 65 -1.78 -17.60 6.43
CA LEU A 65 -1.79 -16.17 6.77
C LEU A 65 -2.95 -15.49 6.05
N CYS A 66 -3.64 -14.58 6.74
CA CYS A 66 -4.69 -13.75 6.17
C CYS A 66 -4.27 -12.28 6.32
N ASP A 67 -4.12 -11.58 5.21
CA ASP A 67 -3.82 -10.14 5.16
C ASP A 67 -5.13 -9.39 4.90
N ALA A 68 -5.71 -8.86 5.98
CA ALA A 68 -6.98 -8.15 5.92
C ALA A 68 -6.72 -6.64 5.80
N GLY A 69 -7.16 -6.05 4.70
CA GLY A 69 -6.75 -4.69 4.31
C GLY A 69 -5.39 -4.70 3.61
N ALA A 70 -5.21 -5.63 2.67
CA ALA A 70 -3.94 -5.85 1.99
C ALA A 70 -3.53 -4.69 1.07
N GLY A 71 -4.45 -3.77 0.77
CA GLY A 71 -4.29 -2.70 -0.22
C GLY A 71 -3.75 -3.27 -1.53
N THR A 72 -2.59 -2.76 -1.91
CA THR A 72 -1.89 -3.12 -3.15
C THR A 72 -1.22 -4.49 -3.12
N GLY A 73 -1.18 -5.17 -1.97
CA GLY A 73 -0.62 -6.51 -1.83
C GLY A 73 0.89 -6.58 -1.66
N MET A 74 1.61 -5.45 -1.57
CA MET A 74 3.08 -5.41 -1.46
C MET A 74 3.65 -6.21 -0.28
N LEU A 75 2.90 -6.32 0.84
CA LEU A 75 3.29 -7.18 1.96
C LEU A 75 3.27 -8.66 1.55
N GLY A 76 2.22 -9.07 0.85
CA GLY A 76 2.06 -10.42 0.31
C GLY A 76 3.22 -10.82 -0.60
N ASP A 77 3.64 -9.93 -1.50
CA ASP A 77 4.78 -10.17 -2.39
C ASP A 77 6.07 -10.41 -1.60
N LYS A 78 6.35 -9.56 -0.60
CA LYS A 78 7.54 -9.73 0.27
C LYS A 78 7.51 -11.02 1.08
N LEU A 79 6.34 -11.41 1.59
CA LEU A 79 6.18 -12.67 2.32
C LEU A 79 6.30 -13.89 1.40
N PHE A 80 5.83 -13.79 0.16
CA PHE A 80 5.97 -14.84 -0.84
C PHE A 80 7.44 -15.09 -1.19
N GLU A 81 8.22 -14.02 -1.41
CA GLU A 81 9.69 -14.09 -1.59
C GLU A 81 10.38 -14.80 -0.40
N ALA A 82 9.84 -14.63 0.81
CA ALA A 82 10.35 -15.26 2.03
C ALA A 82 9.83 -16.69 2.28
N GLY A 83 9.07 -17.28 1.34
CA GLY A 83 8.62 -18.67 1.37
C GLY A 83 7.24 -18.90 2.00
N PHE A 84 6.46 -17.85 2.26
CA PHE A 84 5.08 -17.98 2.69
C PHE A 84 4.18 -18.29 1.48
N GLY A 85 3.87 -19.56 1.28
CA GLY A 85 3.07 -20.01 0.12
C GLY A 85 1.58 -20.20 0.39
N LYS A 86 1.10 -19.96 1.62
CA LYS A 86 -0.29 -20.21 2.02
C LYS A 86 -0.94 -18.95 2.58
N MET A 87 -1.22 -18.01 1.69
CA MET A 87 -1.74 -16.69 2.06
C MET A 87 -3.11 -16.45 1.41
N SER A 88 -3.93 -15.67 2.10
CA SER A 88 -5.15 -15.07 1.57
C SER A 88 -5.10 -13.59 1.87
N ALA A 89 -5.60 -12.77 0.97
CA ALA A 89 -5.61 -11.32 1.11
C ALA A 89 -6.99 -10.79 0.69
N ASN A 90 -7.46 -9.75 1.37
CA ASN A 90 -8.66 -9.04 0.97
C ASN A 90 -8.47 -7.54 1.19
N ASP A 91 -9.09 -6.75 0.33
CA ASP A 91 -9.26 -5.31 0.52
C ASP A 91 -10.68 -4.89 0.14
N LEU A 92 -11.08 -3.67 0.51
CA LEU A 92 -12.37 -3.10 0.18
C LEU A 92 -12.35 -2.30 -1.13
N SER A 93 -11.16 -1.95 -1.64
CA SER A 93 -10.94 -1.29 -2.94
C SER A 93 -10.96 -2.27 -4.11
#